data_AF-A0A369BSQ2-F1
#
_entry.id   AF-A0A369BSQ2-F1
#
_cell.length_a   1.000
_cell.length_b   1.000
_cell.length_c   1.000
_cell.angle_alpha   90.00
_cell.angle_beta   90.00
_cell.angle_gamma   90.00
#
_symmetry.space_group_name_H-M   'P 1'
#
loop_
_entity.id
_entity.type
_entity.pdbx_description
1 polymer ?
#
loop_
_entity_poly.entity_id
_entity_poly.type
_entity_poly.pdbx_seq_one_letter_code
_entity_poly.pdbx_strand_id
1 'polypeptide(L)'
;MLKKSSLYVSTLILGMILIGVSFLFPGEHLRALSGIMIGIGGGLAGLSVSNLIMKYYERKHPETAKQKTIEYKDERNTFIRYRAKAKAADINQWFIIAIALMLIIIDAPLWSTLAVVFVYLLYHLISTWFTIRYQNEM
;
A
#
# COMPACT_ATOMS: atom_id res chain seq x y z
N MET A 1 -4.97 3.46 15.68
CA MET A 1 -6.02 2.59 16.25
C MET A 1 -5.77 1.16 15.78
N LEU A 2 -5.34 0.26 16.66
CA LEU A 2 -5.10 -1.15 16.30
C LEU A 2 -6.46 -1.84 16.07
N LYS A 3 -6.89 -1.93 14.81
CA LYS A 3 -8.14 -2.62 14.41
C LYS A 3 -8.17 -4.03 15.00
N LYS A 4 -9.35 -4.58 15.36
CA LYS A 4 -9.46 -5.93 15.96
C LYS A 4 -8.81 -6.99 15.06
N SER A 5 -8.21 -8.03 15.67
CA SER A 5 -7.53 -9.10 14.91
C SER A 5 -8.48 -9.77 13.90
N SER A 6 -9.76 -9.88 14.27
CA SER A 6 -10.83 -10.38 13.41
C SER A 6 -10.97 -9.63 12.08
N LEU A 7 -10.69 -8.32 12.05
CA LEU A 7 -10.77 -7.53 10.82
C LEU A 7 -9.68 -7.95 9.83
N TYR A 8 -8.44 -8.12 10.30
CA TYR A 8 -7.34 -8.57 9.45
C TYR A 8 -7.53 -10.01 8.97
N VAL A 9 -8.11 -10.88 9.80
CA VAL A 9 -8.48 -12.24 9.37
C VAL A 9 -9.57 -12.19 8.29
N SER A 10 -10.61 -11.35 8.45
CA SER A 10 -11.65 -11.21 7.43
C SER A 10 -11.10 -10.65 6.11
N THR A 11 -10.20 -9.67 6.15
CA THR A 11 -9.60 -9.12 4.93
C THR A 11 -8.62 -10.09 4.27
N LEU A 12 -7.96 -10.95 5.06
CA LEU A 12 -7.14 -12.04 4.53
C LEU A 12 -8.00 -13.07 3.79
N ILE A 13 -9.09 -13.52 4.40
CA ILE A 13 -10.00 -14.49 3.78
C ILE A 13 -10.60 -13.90 2.50
N LEU A 14 -11.04 -12.64 2.55
CA LEU A 14 -11.56 -11.95 1.37
C LEU A 14 -10.50 -11.87 0.25
N GLY A 15 -9.26 -11.53 0.58
CA GLY A 15 -8.14 -11.50 -0.37
C GLY A 15 -7.88 -12.87 -1.00
N MET A 16 -7.89 -13.93 -0.20
CA MET A 16 -7.72 -15.32 -0.68
C MET A 16 -8.89 -15.78 -1.55
N ILE A 17 -10.12 -15.40 -1.22
CA ILE A 17 -11.30 -15.68 -2.06
C ILE A 17 -11.18 -14.96 -3.40
N LEU A 18 -10.81 -13.68 -3.41
CA LEU A 18 -10.59 -12.91 -4.64
C LEU A 18 -9.57 -13.58 -5.56
N ILE A 19 -8.44 -14.03 -4.99
CA ILE A 19 -7.43 -14.79 -5.73
C ILE A 19 -8.00 -16.12 -6.22
N GLY A 20 -8.67 -16.90 -5.36
CA GLY A 20 -9.23 -18.21 -5.75
C GLY A 20 -10.28 -18.12 -6.84
N VAL A 21 -11.19 -17.15 -6.74
CA VAL A 21 -12.24 -16.88 -7.73
C VAL A 21 -11.65 -16.42 -9.06
N SER A 22 -10.53 -15.70 -9.06
CA SER A 22 -9.87 -15.27 -10.30
C SER A 22 -9.47 -16.44 -11.22
N PHE A 23 -9.18 -17.61 -10.64
CA PHE A 23 -8.82 -18.82 -11.39
C PHE A 23 -10.02 -19.54 -12.00
N LEU A 24 -11.25 -19.23 -11.59
CA LEU A 24 -12.48 -19.83 -12.13
C LEU A 24 -12.94 -19.20 -13.45
N PHE A 25 -12.33 -18.07 -13.85
CA PHE A 25 -12.66 -17.34 -15.08
C PHE A 25 -11.48 -17.27 -16.06
N PRO A 26 -11.03 -18.40 -16.64
CA PRO A 26 -9.88 -18.43 -17.56
C PRO A 26 -10.17 -17.87 -18.96
N GLY A 27 -11.40 -17.44 -19.26
CA GLY A 27 -11.78 -16.95 -20.59
C GLY A 27 -11.08 -15.65 -20.99
N GLU A 28 -10.74 -15.50 -22.28
CA GLU A 28 -10.01 -14.34 -22.82
C GLU A 28 -10.69 -13.00 -22.49
N HIS A 29 -12.02 -12.95 -22.50
CA HIS A 29 -12.78 -11.73 -22.19
C HIS A 29 -12.71 -11.31 -20.71
N LEU A 30 -12.44 -12.24 -19.78
CA LEU A 30 -12.39 -11.98 -18.33
C LEU A 30 -10.96 -11.91 -17.78
N ARG A 31 -9.94 -12.02 -18.65
CA ARG A 31 -8.53 -12.06 -18.24
C ARG A 31 -8.05 -10.77 -17.57
N ALA A 32 -8.57 -9.62 -17.99
CA ALA A 32 -8.29 -8.35 -17.33
C ALA A 32 -8.92 -8.28 -15.93
N LEU A 33 -10.15 -8.78 -15.78
CA LEU A 33 -10.85 -8.82 -14.51
C LEU A 33 -10.16 -9.77 -13.53
N SER A 34 -9.76 -10.96 -13.98
CA SER A 34 -9.01 -11.91 -13.14
C SER A 34 -7.67 -11.33 -12.69
N GLY A 35 -6.95 -10.63 -13.57
CA GLY A 35 -5.73 -9.91 -13.22
C GLY A 35 -5.94 -8.85 -12.12
N ILE A 36 -7.00 -8.05 -12.22
CA ILE A 36 -7.36 -7.06 -11.19
C ILE A 36 -7.70 -7.74 -9.86
N MET A 37 -8.47 -8.84 -9.90
CA MET A 37 -8.82 -9.60 -8.70
C MET A 37 -7.60 -10.20 -8.00
N ILE A 38 -6.61 -10.70 -8.76
CA ILE A 38 -5.33 -11.16 -8.22
C ILE A 38 -4.57 -9.99 -7.60
N GLY A 39 -4.48 -8.85 -8.29
CA GLY A 39 -3.77 -7.67 -7.79
C GLY A 39 -4.36 -7.15 -6.47
N ILE A 40 -5.68 -6.95 -6.42
CA ILE A 40 -6.38 -6.50 -5.21
C ILE A 40 -6.32 -7.57 -4.12
N GLY A 41 -6.60 -8.83 -4.46
CA GLY A 41 -6.60 -9.93 -3.52
C GLY A 41 -5.22 -10.15 -2.89
N GLY A 42 -4.16 -10.11 -3.70
CA GLY A 42 -2.77 -10.19 -3.25
C GLY A 42 -2.37 -9.03 -2.34
N GLY A 43 -2.76 -7.80 -2.70
CA GLY A 43 -2.53 -6.62 -1.87
C GLY A 43 -3.23 -6.72 -0.51
N LEU A 44 -4.51 -7.12 -0.49
CA LEU A 44 -5.27 -7.34 0.74
C LEU A 44 -4.67 -8.46 1.60
N ALA A 45 -4.29 -9.58 0.98
CA ALA A 45 -3.69 -10.71 1.68
C ALA A 45 -2.34 -10.34 2.30
N GLY A 46 -1.44 -9.71 1.53
CA GLY A 46 -0.13 -9.27 2.01
C GLY A 46 -0.21 -8.28 3.17
N LEU A 47 -1.08 -7.26 3.05
CA LEU A 47 -1.34 -6.31 4.14
C LEU A 47 -1.90 -7.02 5.37
N SER A 48 -2.82 -7.96 5.20
CA SER A 48 -3.45 -8.68 6.31
C SER A 48 -2.45 -9.57 7.04
N VAL A 49 -1.62 -10.33 6.32
CA VAL A 49 -0.56 -11.16 6.90
C VAL A 49 0.43 -10.31 7.69
N SER A 50 0.92 -9.21 7.11
CA SER A 50 1.86 -8.30 7.78
C SER A 50 1.29 -7.77 9.12
N ASN A 51 0.03 -7.35 9.13
CA ASN A 51 -0.63 -6.87 10.34
C ASN A 51 -0.89 -7.98 11.37
N LEU A 52 -1.22 -9.20 10.94
CA LEU A 52 -1.40 -10.33 11.84
C LEU A 52 -0.09 -10.76 12.51
N ILE A 53 1.01 -10.78 11.76
CA ILE A 53 2.35 -11.04 12.31
C ILE A 53 2.72 -9.98 13.34
N MET A 54 2.52 -8.69 13.03
CA MET A 54 2.79 -7.60 13.97
C MET A 54 1.98 -7.77 15.27
N LYS A 55 0.69 -8.12 15.17
CA LYS A 55 -0.15 -8.38 16.34
C LYS A 55 0.27 -9.59 17.15
N TYR A 56 0.67 -10.66 16.48
CA TYR A 56 1.19 -11.83 17.17
C TYR A 56 2.45 -11.47 17.95
N TYR A 57 3.35 -10.68 17.35
CA TYR A 57 4.55 -10.19 18.02
C TYR A 57 4.23 -9.28 19.22
N GLU A 58 3.27 -8.36 19.08
CA GLU A 58 2.80 -7.49 20.16
C GLU A 58 2.20 -8.28 21.33
N ARG A 59 1.46 -9.37 21.05
CA ARG A 59 0.91 -10.25 22.10
C ARG A 59 2.00 -11.03 22.83
N LYS A 60 3.02 -11.49 22.10
CA LYS A 60 4.13 -12.25 22.68
C LYS A 60 5.06 -11.37 23.52
N HIS A 61 5.17 -10.08 23.19
CA HIS A 61 6.04 -9.11 23.87
C HIS A 61 5.25 -7.87 24.33
N PRO A 62 4.40 -8.00 25.36
CA PRO A 62 3.49 -6.92 25.79
C PRO A 62 4.25 -5.67 26.27
N GLU A 63 5.44 -5.83 26.86
CA GLU A 63 6.28 -4.70 27.28
C GLU A 63 6.72 -3.84 26.09
N THR A 64 7.14 -4.48 24.98
CA THR A 64 7.48 -3.75 23.75
C THR A 64 6.27 -3.06 23.12
N ALA A 65 5.06 -3.63 23.26
CA ALA A 65 3.83 -3.03 22.75
C ALA A 65 3.41 -1.78 23.55
N LYS A 66 3.57 -1.81 24.87
CA LYS A 66 3.35 -0.64 25.74
C LYS A 66 4.33 0.47 25.40
N GLN A 67 5.62 0.14 25.29
CA GLN A 67 6.66 1.10 24.95
C GLN A 67 6.45 1.74 23.56
N LYS A 68 6.10 0.92 22.55
CA LYS A 68 5.71 1.42 21.22
C LYS A 68 4.55 2.40 21.28
N THR A 69 3.59 2.22 22.17
CA THR A 69 2.43 3.13 22.29
C THR A 69 2.84 4.49 22.87
N ILE A 70 3.78 4.49 23.81
CA ILE A 70 4.37 5.71 24.39
C ILE A 70 5.19 6.43 23.32
N GLU A 71 6.08 5.70 22.65
CA GLU A 71 6.90 6.23 21.55
C GLU A 71 6.07 6.73 20.38
N TYR A 72 4.91 6.13 20.10
CA TYR A 72 4.03 6.59 19.03
C TYR A 72 3.44 7.97 19.29
N LYS A 73 3.31 8.36 20.58
CA LYS A 73 2.78 9.67 21.00
C LYS A 73 3.86 10.72 21.18
N ASP A 74 5.13 10.35 21.17
CA ASP A 74 6.26 11.27 21.26
C ASP A 74 6.36 12.10 19.96
N GLU A 75 6.48 13.42 20.11
CA GLU A 75 6.64 14.38 19.01
C GLU A 75 7.90 14.10 18.19
N ARG A 76 9.02 13.77 18.86
CA ARG A 76 10.29 13.48 18.20
C ARG A 76 10.17 12.25 17.31
N ASN A 77 9.55 11.19 17.81
CA ASN A 77 9.37 9.97 17.06
C ASN A 77 8.33 10.13 15.94
N THR A 78 7.35 10.99 16.15
CA THR A 78 6.39 11.39 15.12
C THR A 78 7.09 12.11 13.97
N PHE A 79 8.00 13.04 14.26
CA PHE A 79 8.83 13.70 13.25
C PHE A 79 9.69 12.71 12.46
N ILE A 80 10.38 11.79 13.15
CA ILE A 80 11.20 10.74 12.51
C ILE A 80 10.34 9.90 11.55
N ARG A 81 9.14 9.49 11.98
CA ARG A 81 8.22 8.71 11.14
C ARG A 81 7.74 9.47 9.91
N TYR A 82 7.43 10.77 10.05
CA TYR A 82 7.04 11.58 8.89
C TYR A 82 8.20 11.72 7.90
N ARG A 83 9.42 11.98 8.39
CA ARG A 83 10.63 12.03 7.54
C ARG A 83 10.90 10.71 6.83
N ALA A 84 10.77 9.58 7.55
CA ALA A 84 10.93 8.25 6.97
C ALA A 84 9.87 7.96 5.88
N LYS A 85 8.60 8.35 6.12
CA LYS A 85 7.53 8.22 5.12
C LYS A 85 7.79 9.06 3.88
N ALA A 86 8.23 10.31 4.04
CA ALA A 86 8.58 11.18 2.92
C ALA A 86 9.73 10.56 2.09
N LYS A 87 10.79 10.10 2.75
CA LYS A 87 11.92 9.48 2.04
C LYS A 87 11.54 8.17 1.35
N ALA A 88 10.70 7.36 1.97
CA ALA A 88 10.16 6.14 1.35
C ALA A 88 9.29 6.48 0.13
N ALA A 89 8.53 7.57 0.18
CA ALA A 89 7.73 8.04 -0.93
C ALA A 89 8.59 8.50 -2.11
N ASP A 90 9.70 9.22 -1.87
CA ASP A 90 10.67 9.60 -2.90
C ASP A 90 11.25 8.38 -3.62
N ILE A 91 11.60 7.33 -2.86
CA ILE A 91 12.12 6.07 -3.42
C ILE A 91 11.02 5.35 -4.21
N ASN A 92 9.78 5.35 -3.71
CA ASN A 92 8.64 4.78 -4.44
C ASN A 92 8.39 5.46 -5.79
N GLN A 93 8.67 6.76 -5.94
CA GLN A 93 8.56 7.42 -7.24
C GLN A 93 9.53 6.86 -8.28
N TRP A 94 10.75 6.48 -7.86
CA TRP A 94 11.69 5.78 -8.76
C TRP A 94 11.16 4.42 -9.21
N PHE A 95 10.50 3.66 -8.32
CA PHE A 95 9.85 2.41 -8.70
C PHE A 95 8.69 2.62 -9.68
N ILE A 96 7.90 3.69 -9.52
CA ILE A 96 6.83 4.05 -10.46
C ILE A 96 7.40 4.35 -11.84
N ILE A 97 8.50 5.11 -11.92
CA ILE A 97 9.21 5.38 -13.18
C ILE A 97 9.72 4.07 -13.79
N ALA A 98 10.33 3.19 -13.00
CA ALA A 98 10.82 1.90 -13.47
C ALA A 98 9.70 1.02 -14.04
N ILE A 99 8.52 1.02 -13.41
CA ILE A 99 7.33 0.31 -13.92
C ILE A 99 6.87 0.93 -15.25
N ALA A 100 6.82 2.26 -15.36
CA ALA A 100 6.45 2.92 -16.62
C ALA A 100 7.42 2.56 -17.76
N LEU A 101 8.73 2.51 -17.48
CA LEU A 101 9.74 2.06 -18.45
C LEU A 101 9.57 0.58 -18.81
N MET A 102 9.29 -0.28 -17.83
CA MET A 102 9.02 -1.69 -18.07
C MET A 102 7.80 -1.89 -19.00
N LEU A 103 6.73 -1.11 -18.81
CA LEU A 103 5.56 -1.15 -19.68
C LEU A 103 5.89 -0.80 -21.14
N ILE A 104 6.80 0.15 -21.37
CA ILE A 104 7.28 0.49 -22.71
C ILE A 104 8.10 -0.67 -23.30
N ILE A 105 8.98 -1.28 -22.50
CA ILE A 105 9.84 -2.40 -22.96
C ILE A 105 9.01 -3.61 -23.40
N ILE A 106 7.92 -3.91 -22.71
CA ILE A 106 7.04 -5.06 -23.03
C ILE A 106 5.99 -4.73 -24.10
N ASP A 107 6.09 -3.57 -24.75
CA ASP A 107 5.12 -3.08 -25.74
C ASP A 107 3.67 -3.10 -25.22
N ALA A 108 3.49 -2.70 -23.94
CA ALA A 108 2.17 -2.61 -23.34
C ALA A 108 1.35 -1.49 -24.01
N PRO A 109 0.01 -1.59 -24.01
CA PRO A 109 -0.85 -0.55 -24.56
C PRO A 109 -0.55 0.83 -23.96
N LEU A 110 -0.51 1.87 -24.80
CA LEU A 110 -0.17 3.25 -24.40
C LEU A 110 -0.99 3.76 -23.20
N TRP A 111 -2.26 3.39 -23.13
CA TRP A 111 -3.14 3.78 -22.02
C TRP A 111 -2.65 3.25 -20.66
N SER A 112 -2.00 2.09 -20.60
CA SER A 112 -1.43 1.52 -19.38
C SER A 112 -0.26 2.36 -18.87
N THR A 113 0.66 2.75 -19.77
CA THR A 113 1.78 3.64 -19.44
C THR A 113 1.29 5.02 -19.01
N LEU A 114 0.30 5.58 -19.71
CA LEU A 114 -0.33 6.85 -19.35
C LEU A 114 -0.99 6.80 -17.96
N ALA A 115 -1.62 5.68 -17.59
CA ALA A 115 -2.20 5.51 -16.25
C ALA A 115 -1.12 5.56 -15.15
N VAL A 116 0.04 4.93 -15.37
CA VAL A 116 1.17 4.98 -14.42
C VAL A 116 1.75 6.40 -14.31
N VAL A 117 1.93 7.08 -15.45
CA VAL A 117 2.39 8.48 -15.48
C VAL A 117 1.38 9.40 -14.77
N PHE A 118 0.09 9.17 -14.96
CA PHE A 118 -0.96 9.93 -14.26
C PHE A 118 -0.85 9.75 -12.73
N VAL A 119 -0.63 8.52 -12.24
CA VAL A 119 -0.43 8.27 -10.80
C VAL A 119 0.81 9.01 -10.26
N TYR A 120 1.91 9.03 -11.02
CA TYR A 120 3.11 9.81 -10.68
C TYR A 120 2.79 11.31 -10.55
N LEU A 121 2.11 11.89 -11.54
CA LEU A 121 1.74 13.31 -11.52
C LEU A 121 0.78 13.63 -10.38
N LEU A 122 -0.21 12.76 -10.15
CA LEU A 122 -1.19 12.92 -9.08
C LEU A 122 -0.53 12.96 -7.71
N TYR A 123 0.47 12.10 -7.47
CA TYR A 123 1.26 12.16 -6.24
C TYR A 123 1.92 13.53 -6.03
N HIS A 124 2.56 14.09 -7.06
CA HIS A 124 3.24 15.40 -6.98
C HIS A 124 2.26 16.56 -6.78
N LEU A 125 1.09 16.50 -7.42
CA LEU A 125 0.01 17.49 -7.22
C LEU A 125 -0.50 17.45 -5.79
N ILE A 126 -0.81 16.26 -5.27
CA ILE A 126 -1.29 16.08 -3.89
C ILE A 126 -0.22 16.52 -2.89
N SER A 127 1.04 16.13 -3.10
CA SER A 127 2.16 16.49 -2.23
C SER A 127 2.36 18.01 -2.18
N THR A 128 2.35 18.66 -3.33
CA THR A 128 2.45 20.13 -3.43
C THR A 128 1.26 20.81 -2.74
N TRP A 129 0.04 20.34 -2.99
CA TRP A 129 -1.16 20.89 -2.35
C TRP A 129 -1.10 20.78 -0.82
N PHE A 130 -0.74 19.62 -0.27
CA PHE A 130 -0.57 19.45 1.17
C PHE A 130 0.57 20.31 1.73
N THR A 131 1.64 20.51 0.96
CA THR A 131 2.76 21.35 1.39
C THR A 131 2.33 22.79 1.54
N ILE A 132 1.64 23.34 0.53
CA ILE A 132 1.09 24.72 0.57
C ILE A 132 0.07 24.85 1.70
N ARG A 133 -0.82 23.86 1.85
CA ARG A 133 -1.83 23.87 2.89
C ARG A 133 -1.21 23.92 4.29
N TYR A 134 -0.25 23.04 4.58
CA TYR A 134 0.38 23.00 5.91
C TYR A 134 1.30 24.20 6.16
N GLN A 135 1.90 24.78 5.12
CA GLN A 135 2.64 26.05 5.25
C GLN A 135 1.75 27.23 5.63
N ASN A 136 0.46 27.21 5.27
CA ASN A 136 -0.48 28.27 5.64
C ASN A 136 -1.16 28.02 7.00
N GLU A 137 -1.21 26.77 7.46
CA GLU A 137 -1.79 26.40 8.76
C GLU A 137 -0.78 26.52 9.92
N MET A 138 0.52 26.48 9.65
CA MET A 138 1.62 26.61 10.61
C MET A 138 2.30 27.98 10.53
#